data_AF-A0A0M3R856-F1
#
_entry.id   AF-A0A0M3R856-F1
#
_cell.length_a   1.000
_cell.length_b   1.000
_cell.length_c   1.000
_cell.angle_alpha   90.00
_cell.angle_beta   90.00
_cell.angle_gamma   90.00
#
_symmetry.space_group_name_H-M   'P 1'
#
loop_
_entity.id
_entity.type
_entity.pdbx_description
1 polymer ?
#
loop_
_entity_poly.entity_id
_entity_poly.type
_entity_poly.pdbx_seq_one_letter_code
_entity_poly.pdbx_strand_id
1 'polypeptide(L)'
;MEFDQLPGFRFHPTEEELLDFYLKKMVLGKQIQYSDIIAFLDIYHHEPWDLPGLAKIGEREWYFFVPRERKHGHGGRPNRTTANGYWKATGSDRPIRCLTDPKRLLGLRKTLVFYTGRAPRGSKTDWVMNEYRLPTTCSIPKEDIVLCKIYRKATSLKVLEERASIEELARASQLTSSLSLPEEDALSCYDQQMNFGHCIYLQDTVAQEVEHQKWHY
;
A
#
# COMPACT_ATOMS: atom_id res chain seq x y z
N MET A 1 -8.03 1.35 -36.48
CA MET A 1 -8.47 -0.06 -36.47
C MET A 1 -8.51 -0.47 -35.02
N GLU A 2 -9.72 -0.70 -34.52
CA GLU A 2 -10.05 -0.87 -33.09
C GLU A 2 -9.96 -2.37 -32.73
N PHE A 3 -8.75 -2.85 -32.49
CA PHE A 3 -8.49 -4.24 -32.08
C PHE A 3 -8.96 -4.53 -30.63
N ASP A 4 -9.36 -3.50 -29.89
CA ASP A 4 -9.78 -3.58 -28.49
C ASP A 4 -11.20 -4.16 -28.30
N GLN A 5 -11.93 -4.44 -29.38
CA GLN A 5 -13.32 -4.94 -29.31
C GLN A 5 -13.47 -6.47 -29.46
N LEU A 6 -12.39 -7.23 -29.73
CA LEU A 6 -12.49 -8.69 -29.80
C LEU A 6 -12.39 -9.33 -28.40
N PRO A 7 -13.36 -10.18 -28.00
CA PRO A 7 -13.31 -10.89 -26.73
C PRO A 7 -11.99 -11.65 -26.56
N GLY A 8 -11.26 -11.35 -25.48
CA GLY A 8 -10.00 -12.00 -25.14
C GLY A 8 -8.73 -11.27 -25.62
N PHE A 9 -8.84 -10.30 -26.54
CA PHE A 9 -7.71 -9.44 -26.89
C PHE A 9 -7.56 -8.31 -25.86
N ARG A 10 -6.39 -8.22 -25.23
CA ARG A 10 -6.15 -7.29 -24.11
C ARG A 10 -4.74 -6.78 -24.18
N PHE A 11 -4.54 -5.55 -23.74
CA PHE A 11 -3.22 -4.99 -23.55
C PHE A 11 -2.48 -5.70 -22.40
N HIS A 12 -1.65 -6.68 -22.75
CA HIS A 12 -0.84 -7.47 -21.81
C HIS A 12 0.61 -7.63 -22.31
N PRO A 13 1.34 -6.52 -22.48
CA PRO A 13 2.70 -6.55 -23.01
C PRO A 13 3.67 -7.26 -22.05
N THR A 14 4.62 -7.99 -22.63
CA THR A 14 5.80 -8.54 -21.96
C THR A 14 6.75 -7.43 -21.52
N GLU A 15 7.65 -7.73 -20.58
CA GLU A 15 8.64 -6.77 -20.12
C GLU A 15 9.61 -6.33 -21.22
N GLU A 16 9.88 -7.22 -22.17
CA GLU A 16 10.67 -6.93 -23.37
C GLU A 16 9.95 -5.94 -24.29
N GLU A 17 8.66 -6.15 -24.57
CA GLU A 17 7.86 -5.22 -25.39
C GLU A 17 7.74 -3.85 -24.72
N LEU A 18 7.53 -3.80 -23.40
CA LEU A 18 7.48 -2.55 -22.64
C LEU A 18 8.75 -1.70 -22.84
N LEU A 19 9.93 -2.34 -22.85
CA LEU A 19 11.21 -1.64 -23.00
C LEU A 19 11.59 -1.40 -24.45
N ASP A 20 11.72 -2.44 -25.28
CA ASP A 20 12.30 -2.35 -26.61
C ASP A 20 11.32 -1.81 -27.66
N PHE A 21 10.01 -1.91 -27.40
CA PHE A 21 8.98 -1.34 -28.27
C PHE A 21 8.40 -0.05 -27.71
N TYR A 22 7.72 -0.06 -26.57
CA TYR A 22 6.97 1.11 -26.10
C TYR A 22 7.89 2.22 -25.59
N LEU A 23 8.69 1.96 -24.55
CA LEU A 23 9.53 2.98 -23.93
C LEU A 23 10.60 3.48 -24.90
N LYS A 24 11.33 2.59 -25.57
CA LYS A 24 12.37 2.98 -26.54
C LYS A 24 11.82 3.87 -27.65
N LYS A 25 10.66 3.54 -28.23
CA LYS A 25 10.07 4.38 -29.29
C LYS A 25 9.55 5.72 -28.75
N MET A 26 9.02 5.73 -27.53
CA MET A 26 8.60 6.96 -26.85
C MET A 26 9.77 7.94 -26.73
N VAL A 27 10.92 7.48 -26.21
CA VAL A 27 12.10 8.37 -26.03
C VAL A 27 12.77 8.74 -27.37
N LEU A 28 12.63 7.93 -28.42
CA LEU A 28 13.10 8.26 -29.77
C LEU A 28 12.21 9.27 -30.52
N GLY A 29 11.24 9.91 -29.86
CA GLY A 29 10.41 10.97 -30.45
C GLY A 29 9.25 10.47 -31.29
N LYS A 30 8.90 9.18 -31.23
CA LYS A 30 7.69 8.63 -31.88
C LYS A 30 6.46 8.72 -30.98
N GLN A 31 6.38 9.78 -30.17
CA GLN A 31 5.41 9.94 -29.08
C GLN A 31 3.95 9.86 -29.56
N ILE A 32 3.66 10.48 -30.72
CA ILE A 32 2.30 10.64 -31.25
C ILE A 32 1.62 9.29 -31.54
N GLN A 33 2.37 8.24 -31.89
CA GLN A 33 1.77 6.94 -32.24
C GLN A 33 1.41 6.07 -31.03
N TYR A 34 1.95 6.38 -29.84
CA TYR A 34 1.84 5.50 -28.67
C TYR A 34 1.15 6.16 -27.47
N SER A 35 0.93 7.48 -27.51
CA SER A 35 0.14 8.23 -26.53
C SER A 35 -1.32 7.78 -26.45
N ASP A 36 -1.82 7.12 -27.49
CA ASP A 36 -3.20 6.63 -27.54
C ASP A 36 -3.40 5.37 -26.68
N ILE A 37 -2.33 4.63 -26.41
CA ILE A 37 -2.37 3.37 -25.63
C ILE A 37 -1.87 3.59 -24.20
N ILE A 38 -0.77 4.33 -24.03
CA ILE A 38 -0.14 4.60 -22.73
C ILE A 38 -0.17 6.10 -22.46
N ALA A 39 -0.83 6.51 -21.38
CA ALA A 39 -0.93 7.91 -21.01
C ALA A 39 0.42 8.49 -20.56
N PHE A 40 0.68 9.75 -20.91
CA PHE A 40 1.74 10.52 -20.28
C PHE A 40 1.20 11.19 -19.02
N LEU A 41 1.75 10.84 -17.86
CA LEU A 41 1.26 11.31 -16.56
C LEU A 41 2.37 11.30 -15.51
N ASP A 42 2.50 12.38 -14.74
CA ASP A 42 3.30 12.36 -13.53
C ASP A 42 2.52 11.69 -12.40
N ILE A 43 2.64 10.37 -12.31
CA ILE A 43 1.91 9.54 -11.35
C ILE A 43 2.26 9.82 -9.89
N TYR A 44 3.35 10.53 -9.59
CA TYR A 44 3.73 10.82 -8.20
C TYR A 44 2.87 11.92 -7.56
N HIS A 45 2.07 12.63 -8.36
CA HIS A 45 1.08 13.60 -7.91
C HIS A 45 -0.31 13.00 -7.64
N HIS A 46 -0.48 11.69 -7.85
CA HIS A 46 -1.76 11.01 -7.74
C HIS A 46 -1.68 9.83 -6.77
N GLU A 47 -2.80 9.57 -6.11
CA GLU A 47 -2.92 8.36 -5.30
C GLU A 47 -3.12 7.14 -6.21
N PRO A 48 -2.64 5.96 -5.80
CA PRO A 48 -2.67 4.79 -6.69
C PRO A 48 -4.09 4.33 -7.06
N TRP A 49 -5.10 4.61 -6.24
CA TRP A 49 -6.50 4.30 -6.54
C TRP A 49 -7.16 5.25 -7.54
N ASP A 50 -6.57 6.42 -7.78
CA ASP A 50 -7.05 7.35 -8.81
C ASP A 50 -6.47 7.02 -10.19
N LEU A 51 -5.28 6.40 -10.22
CA LEU A 51 -4.56 6.07 -11.45
C LEU A 51 -5.38 5.24 -12.45
N PRO A 52 -6.18 4.22 -12.07
CA PRO A 52 -7.05 3.51 -13.01
C PRO A 52 -7.95 4.42 -13.85
N GLY A 53 -8.48 5.50 -13.26
CA GLY A 53 -9.35 6.45 -13.96
C GLY A 53 -8.59 7.41 -14.89
N LEU A 54 -7.26 7.47 -14.77
CA LEU A 54 -6.38 8.33 -15.58
C LEU A 54 -5.67 7.55 -16.69
N ALA A 55 -5.77 6.22 -16.68
CA ALA A 55 -5.21 5.36 -17.71
C ALA A 55 -6.04 5.40 -18.99
N LYS A 56 -5.39 5.22 -20.16
CA LYS A 56 -6.10 5.08 -21.45
C LYS A 56 -6.72 3.69 -21.63
N ILE A 57 -6.04 2.66 -21.13
CA ILE A 57 -6.45 1.27 -21.22
C ILE A 57 -6.05 0.53 -19.94
N GLY A 58 -6.77 -0.55 -19.63
CA GLY A 58 -6.43 -1.48 -18.57
C GLY A 58 -7.56 -1.74 -17.59
N GLU A 59 -7.73 -3.01 -17.21
CA GLU A 59 -8.73 -3.43 -16.21
C GLU A 59 -8.10 -3.83 -14.87
N ARG A 60 -6.93 -4.49 -14.91
CA ARG A 60 -6.21 -4.97 -13.73
C ARG A 60 -4.80 -4.38 -13.60
N GLU A 61 -4.29 -3.86 -14.70
CA GLU A 61 -2.95 -3.34 -14.85
C GLU A 61 -3.04 -2.07 -15.70
N TRP A 62 -2.39 -1.01 -15.25
CA TRP A 62 -2.43 0.31 -15.88
C TRP A 62 -1.02 0.79 -16.17
N TYR A 63 -0.85 1.51 -17.27
CA TYR A 63 0.46 1.84 -17.81
C TYR A 63 0.57 3.34 -18.05
N PHE A 64 1.71 3.92 -17.64
CA PHE A 64 1.98 5.34 -17.75
C PHE A 64 3.41 5.60 -18.22
N PHE A 65 3.59 6.57 -19.10
CA PHE A 65 4.85 7.23 -19.30
C PHE A 65 4.99 8.34 -18.27
N VAL A 66 6.07 8.29 -17.49
CA VAL A 66 6.30 9.21 -16.38
C VAL A 66 7.59 9.98 -16.67
N PRO A 67 7.53 11.31 -16.77
CA PRO A 67 8.74 12.12 -16.84
C PRO A 67 9.50 11.99 -15.52
N ARG A 68 10.79 11.70 -15.62
CA ARG A 68 11.70 11.61 -14.49
C ARG A 68 12.47 12.90 -14.41
N GLU A 69 12.28 13.64 -13.32
CA GLU A 69 13.09 14.82 -13.04
C GLU A 69 14.57 14.44 -12.96
N ARG A 70 15.36 14.86 -13.95
CA ARG A 70 16.79 15.07 -13.76
C ARG A 70 16.97 16.34 -12.95
N LYS A 71 16.93 16.22 -11.63
CA LYS A 71 17.37 17.32 -10.76
C LYS A 71 18.79 17.68 -11.15
N HIS A 72 18.96 18.85 -11.74
CA HIS A 72 20.26 19.46 -11.99
C HIS A 72 20.90 19.67 -10.61
N GLY A 73 21.90 18.84 -10.28
CA GLY A 73 22.61 18.90 -9.00
C GLY A 73 22.08 17.91 -7.96
N HIS A 74 22.97 16.99 -7.56
CA HIS A 74 22.84 15.93 -6.55
C HIS A 74 21.75 14.88 -6.81
N GLY A 75 22.19 13.62 -6.92
CA GLY A 75 21.40 12.42 -7.20
C GLY A 75 20.41 12.03 -6.10
N GLY A 76 19.56 12.97 -5.69
CA GLY A 76 18.46 12.75 -4.78
C GLY A 76 17.43 11.81 -5.39
N ARG A 77 16.93 10.90 -4.56
CA ARG A 77 15.83 10.00 -4.91
C ARG A 77 14.61 10.84 -5.34
N PRO A 78 13.87 10.47 -6.41
CA PRO A 78 12.64 11.17 -6.76
C PRO A 78 11.70 11.24 -5.55
N ASN A 79 11.05 12.39 -5.34
CA ASN A 79 10.05 12.49 -4.27
C ASN A 79 8.90 11.57 -4.64
N ARG A 80 8.72 10.54 -3.82
CA ARG A 80 7.76 9.46 -4.04
C ARG A 80 6.60 9.54 -3.05
N THR A 81 6.38 10.72 -2.48
CA THR A 81 5.35 11.01 -1.47
C THR A 81 4.15 11.65 -2.16
N THR A 82 2.98 11.08 -1.92
CA THR A 82 1.67 11.63 -2.34
C THR A 82 1.03 12.35 -1.15
N ALA A 83 -0.20 12.87 -1.31
CA ALA A 83 -0.90 13.58 -0.23
C ALA A 83 -1.16 12.66 0.98
N ASN A 84 -1.53 11.41 0.72
CA ASN A 84 -1.97 10.45 1.72
C ASN A 84 -1.01 9.27 1.90
N GLY A 85 0.16 9.28 1.26
CA GLY A 85 1.07 8.14 1.36
C GLY A 85 2.40 8.31 0.63
N TYR A 86 3.08 7.20 0.39
CA TYR A 86 4.37 7.19 -0.29
C TYR A 86 4.69 5.84 -0.95
N TRP A 87 5.42 5.91 -2.07
CA TRP A 87 5.95 4.74 -2.77
C TRP A 87 7.32 4.33 -2.22
N LYS A 88 7.37 3.15 -1.59
CA LYS A 88 8.60 2.55 -1.07
C LYS A 88 9.14 1.52 -2.06
N ALA A 89 10.39 1.69 -2.49
CA ALA A 89 11.01 0.69 -3.35
C ALA A 89 11.32 -0.60 -2.56
N THR A 90 11.13 -1.75 -3.20
CA THR A 90 11.36 -3.07 -2.62
C THR A 90 12.38 -3.85 -3.47
N GLY A 91 13.34 -4.48 -2.80
CA GLY A 91 14.39 -5.26 -3.45
C GLY A 91 15.36 -4.46 -4.33
N SER A 92 16.29 -5.18 -4.94
CA SER A 92 17.23 -4.67 -5.94
C SER A 92 16.58 -4.59 -7.32
N ASP A 93 17.12 -3.74 -8.16
CA ASP A 93 16.69 -3.60 -9.55
C ASP A 93 16.94 -4.91 -10.31
N ARG A 94 15.93 -5.37 -11.05
CA ARG A 94 16.05 -6.60 -11.86
C ARG A 94 16.42 -6.25 -13.29
N PRO A 95 17.47 -6.86 -13.88
CA PRO A 95 17.77 -6.69 -15.29
C PRO A 95 16.73 -7.39 -16.14
N ILE A 96 16.29 -6.72 -17.20
CA ILE A 96 15.45 -7.30 -18.26
C ILE A 96 16.33 -7.45 -19.49
N ARG A 97 16.39 -8.68 -20.00
CA ARG A 97 17.23 -9.09 -21.11
C ARG A 97 16.33 -9.58 -22.24
N CYS A 98 16.82 -9.45 -23.48
CA CYS A 98 16.10 -9.95 -24.65
C CYS A 98 15.99 -11.48 -24.59
N LEU A 99 14.82 -12.02 -24.91
CA LEU A 99 14.58 -13.46 -24.89
C LEU A 99 15.43 -14.20 -25.95
N THR A 100 15.64 -13.60 -27.12
CA THR A 100 16.44 -14.18 -28.20
C THR A 100 17.95 -13.93 -28.06
N ASP A 101 18.35 -12.88 -27.34
CA ASP A 101 19.74 -12.57 -27.03
C ASP A 101 19.93 -12.22 -25.54
N PRO A 102 20.23 -13.21 -24.68
CA PRO A 102 20.40 -12.99 -23.25
C PRO A 102 21.55 -12.03 -22.88
N LYS A 103 22.53 -11.80 -23.77
CA LYS A 103 23.63 -10.87 -23.51
C LYS A 103 23.15 -9.42 -23.62
N ARG A 104 22.14 -9.17 -24.45
CA ARG A 104 21.53 -7.85 -24.66
C ARG A 104 20.65 -7.44 -23.49
N LEU A 105 21.13 -6.46 -22.71
CA LEU A 105 20.35 -5.81 -21.66
C LEU A 105 19.37 -4.81 -22.29
N LEU A 106 18.08 -5.00 -22.07
CA LEU A 106 17.02 -4.11 -22.55
C LEU A 106 16.70 -2.99 -21.56
N GLY A 107 16.93 -3.23 -20.26
CA GLY A 107 16.63 -2.25 -19.22
C GLY A 107 16.62 -2.83 -17.82
N LEU A 108 16.13 -2.03 -16.87
CA LEU A 108 15.99 -2.39 -15.46
C LEU A 108 14.55 -2.22 -15.01
N ARG A 109 14.09 -3.11 -14.12
CA ARG A 109 12.81 -3.01 -13.42
C ARG A 109 13.03 -2.76 -11.94
N LYS A 110 12.46 -1.68 -11.42
CA LYS A 110 12.31 -1.43 -9.99
C LYS A 110 10.88 -1.71 -9.56
N THR A 111 10.69 -2.51 -8.52
CA THR A 111 9.38 -2.69 -7.91
C THR A 111 9.23 -1.75 -6.71
N LEU A 112 8.08 -1.12 -6.59
CA LEU A 112 7.68 -0.27 -5.48
C LEU A 112 6.33 -0.71 -4.94
N VAL A 113 6.12 -0.50 -3.65
CA VAL A 113 4.85 -0.75 -2.96
C VAL A 113 4.41 0.56 -2.33
N PHE A 114 3.12 0.86 -2.45
CA PHE A 114 2.54 2.05 -1.84
C PHE A 114 2.19 1.81 -0.38
N TYR A 115 2.45 2.82 0.45
CA TYR A 115 2.11 2.86 1.86
C TYR A 115 1.21 4.07 2.11
N THR A 116 0.09 3.88 2.81
CA THR A 116 -0.77 5.00 3.27
C THR A 116 -0.26 5.57 4.58
N GLY A 117 -0.45 6.87 4.80
CA GLY A 117 0.04 7.59 5.97
C GLY A 117 1.46 8.15 5.81
N ARG A 118 1.97 8.76 6.88
CA ARG A 118 3.28 9.43 6.84
C ARG A 118 4.43 8.43 7.01
N ALA A 119 5.45 8.57 6.18
CA ALA A 119 6.70 7.82 6.34
C ALA A 119 7.37 8.13 7.70
N PRO A 120 8.04 7.17 8.34
CA PRO A 120 8.17 5.75 7.95
C PRO A 120 7.05 4.85 8.50
N ARG A 121 6.06 5.41 9.22
CA ARG A 121 5.02 4.67 9.97
C ARG A 121 3.78 4.34 9.14
N GLY A 122 3.88 4.39 7.81
CA GLY A 122 2.74 4.12 6.94
C GLY A 122 2.32 2.66 6.95
N SER A 123 1.07 2.41 6.57
CA SER A 123 0.50 1.07 6.41
C SER A 123 0.68 0.57 4.98
N LYS A 124 1.24 -0.63 4.82
CA LYS A 124 1.47 -1.24 3.51
C LYS A 124 0.14 -1.51 2.81
N THR A 125 0.05 -1.14 1.54
CA THR A 125 -1.11 -1.45 0.69
C THR A 125 -0.81 -2.57 -0.30
N ASP A 126 -1.85 -3.00 -1.01
CA ASP A 126 -1.76 -3.96 -2.10
C ASP A 126 -1.38 -3.31 -3.45
N TRP A 127 -1.19 -1.99 -3.49
CA TRP A 127 -0.79 -1.28 -4.69
C TRP A 127 0.69 -1.43 -4.97
N VAL A 128 1.00 -1.84 -6.20
CA VAL A 128 2.36 -2.11 -6.66
C VAL A 128 2.62 -1.34 -7.95
N MET A 129 3.82 -0.79 -8.04
CA MET A 129 4.35 -0.15 -9.23
C MET A 129 5.61 -0.90 -9.68
N ASN A 130 5.68 -1.23 -10.96
CA ASN A 130 6.93 -1.59 -11.62
C ASN A 130 7.37 -0.43 -12.51
N GLU A 131 8.51 0.17 -12.16
CA GLU A 131 9.18 1.24 -12.90
C GLU A 131 10.23 0.61 -13.82
N TYR A 132 10.06 0.78 -15.13
CA TYR A 132 10.91 0.26 -16.19
C TYR A 132 11.78 1.38 -16.76
N ARG A 133 13.09 1.14 -16.86
CA ARG A 133 14.09 2.12 -17.29
C ARG A 133 14.98 1.56 -18.38
N LEU A 134 15.27 2.38 -19.39
CA LEU A 134 16.27 2.05 -20.41
C LEU A 134 17.69 2.09 -19.81
N PRO A 135 18.66 1.33 -20.36
CA PRO A 135 20.04 1.37 -19.92
C PRO A 135 20.66 2.75 -20.14
N THR A 136 21.49 3.20 -19.20
CA THR A 136 22.20 4.49 -19.26
C THR A 136 23.12 4.64 -20.48
N THR A 137 23.51 3.53 -21.11
CA THR A 137 24.36 3.50 -22.30
C THR A 137 23.65 3.94 -23.58
N CYS A 138 22.32 4.05 -23.55
CA CYS A 138 21.59 4.59 -24.68
C CYS A 138 21.80 6.11 -24.71
N SER A 139 22.49 6.61 -25.73
CA SER A 139 22.77 8.02 -26.02
C SER A 139 21.51 8.81 -26.40
N ILE A 140 20.45 8.73 -25.59
CA ILE A 140 19.16 9.33 -25.90
C ILE A 140 19.10 10.73 -25.26
N PRO A 141 19.12 11.82 -26.04
CA PRO A 141 19.51 13.13 -25.50
C PRO A 141 18.39 14.04 -24.97
N LYS A 142 17.11 13.62 -24.90
CA LYS A 142 16.02 14.62 -24.77
C LYS A 142 15.29 14.62 -23.43
N GLU A 143 14.81 13.50 -22.90
CA GLU A 143 14.03 13.47 -21.65
C GLU A 143 14.23 12.12 -20.92
N ASP A 144 14.48 12.13 -19.61
CA ASP A 144 14.54 10.90 -18.80
C ASP A 144 13.07 10.47 -18.57
N ILE A 145 12.53 9.63 -19.46
CA ILE A 145 11.17 9.09 -19.32
C ILE A 145 11.28 7.65 -18.82
N VAL A 146 10.41 7.28 -17.88
CA VAL A 146 10.26 5.88 -17.43
C VAL A 146 8.86 5.38 -17.78
N LEU A 147 8.72 4.06 -17.90
CA LEU A 147 7.42 3.42 -18.05
C LEU A 147 7.03 2.79 -16.72
N CYS A 148 5.84 3.12 -16.22
CA CYS A 148 5.33 2.60 -14.96
C CYS A 148 4.12 1.71 -15.22
N LYS A 149 4.17 0.47 -14.73
CA LYS A 149 3.04 -0.46 -14.64
C LYS A 149 2.49 -0.45 -13.21
N ILE A 150 1.22 -0.13 -13.05
CA ILE A 150 0.50 -0.08 -11.77
C ILE A 150 -0.50 -1.21 -11.71
N TYR A 151 -0.59 -1.89 -10.57
CA TYR A 151 -1.57 -2.96 -10.37
C TYR A 151 -1.82 -3.19 -8.87
N ARG A 152 -2.92 -3.88 -8.56
CA ARG A 152 -3.20 -4.37 -7.21
C ARG A 152 -2.83 -5.84 -7.10
N LYS A 153 -2.11 -6.20 -6.05
CA LYS A 153 -1.96 -7.60 -5.66
C LYS A 153 -3.32 -8.12 -5.18
N ALA A 154 -3.65 -9.36 -5.55
CA ALA A 154 -4.76 -10.05 -4.93
C ALA A 154 -4.43 -10.27 -3.45
N THR A 155 -5.30 -9.80 -2.56
CA THR A 155 -5.25 -10.15 -1.14
C THR A 155 -5.55 -11.65 -1.04
N SER A 156 -4.74 -12.42 -0.30
CA SER A 156 -5.02 -13.85 -0.13
C SER A 156 -6.31 -14.04 0.68
N LEU A 157 -7.05 -15.13 0.41
CA LEU A 157 -8.29 -15.44 1.13
C LEU A 157 -8.10 -15.44 2.65
N LYS A 158 -7.01 -16.04 3.13
CA LYS A 158 -6.66 -16.07 4.56
C LYS A 158 -6.55 -14.67 5.18
N VAL A 159 -5.98 -13.71 4.46
CA VAL A 159 -5.83 -12.32 4.94
C VAL A 159 -7.18 -11.59 4.92
N LEU A 160 -8.08 -11.93 4.00
CA LEU A 160 -9.43 -11.38 3.98
C LEU A 160 -10.27 -11.92 5.14
N GLU A 161 -10.19 -13.23 5.41
CA GLU A 161 -10.86 -13.90 6.53
C GLU A 161 -10.41 -13.31 7.87
N GLU A 162 -9.10 -13.12 8.06
CA GLU A 162 -8.54 -12.53 9.29
C GLU A 162 -8.94 -11.05 9.47
N ARG A 163 -9.01 -10.27 8.40
CA ARG A 163 -9.50 -8.88 8.48
C ARG A 163 -10.98 -8.83 8.84
N ALA A 164 -11.78 -9.73 8.26
CA ALA A 164 -13.22 -9.82 8.56
C ALA A 164 -13.46 -10.20 10.02
N SER A 165 -12.70 -11.17 10.56
CA SER A 165 -12.83 -11.57 11.96
C SER A 165 -12.43 -10.45 12.93
N ILE A 166 -11.37 -9.70 12.64
CA ILE A 166 -10.97 -8.53 13.44
C ILE A 166 -12.04 -7.43 13.41
N GLU A 167 -12.63 -7.15 12.24
CA GLU A 167 -13.69 -6.15 12.11
C GLU A 167 -14.97 -6.58 12.85
N GLU A 168 -15.33 -7.86 12.79
CA GLU A 168 -16.46 -8.42 13.54
C GLU A 168 -16.25 -8.32 15.05
N LEU A 169 -15.05 -8.65 15.55
CA LEU A 169 -14.68 -8.47 16.95
C LEU A 169 -14.72 -6.99 17.37
N ALA A 170 -14.22 -6.09 16.53
CA ALA A 170 -14.24 -4.65 16.81
C ALA A 170 -15.68 -4.11 16.85
N ARG A 171 -16.54 -4.54 15.92
CA ARG A 171 -17.95 -4.16 15.89
C ARG A 171 -18.70 -4.70 17.11
N ALA A 172 -18.47 -5.95 17.48
CA ALA A 172 -19.04 -6.56 18.67
C ALA A 172 -18.62 -5.80 19.95
N SER A 173 -17.34 -5.43 20.05
CA SER A 173 -16.83 -4.65 21.19
C SER A 173 -17.42 -3.23 21.28
N GLN A 174 -17.77 -2.60 20.15
CA GLN A 174 -18.42 -1.29 20.15
C GLN A 174 -19.90 -1.38 20.60
N LEU A 175 -20.58 -2.48 20.27
CA LEU A 175 -21.94 -2.75 20.74
C LEU A 175 -21.99 -3.00 22.25
N THR A 176 -21.03 -3.75 22.81
CA THR A 176 -20.98 -4.03 24.26
C THR A 176 -20.63 -2.78 25.08
N SER A 177 -19.78 -1.88 24.59
CA SER A 177 -19.46 -0.63 25.30
C SER A 177 -20.61 0.39 25.31
N SER A 178 -21.60 0.24 24.43
CA SER A 178 -22.79 1.11 24.37
C SER A 178 -23.93 0.66 25.30
N LEU A 179 -23.84 -0.54 25.89
CA LEU A 179 -24.86 -1.15 26.74
C LEU A 179 -24.51 -1.17 28.23
N SER A 180 -23.38 -0.60 28.65
CA SER A 180 -23.08 -0.42 30.08
C SER A 180 -23.91 0.73 30.66
N LEU A 181 -25.03 0.40 31.30
CA LEU A 181 -25.80 1.30 32.16
C LEU A 181 -24.97 1.68 33.41
N PRO A 182 -25.12 2.90 33.97
CA PRO A 182 -24.55 3.23 35.27
C PRO A 182 -25.33 2.49 36.36
N GLU A 183 -24.64 1.71 37.19
CA GLU A 183 -25.17 1.32 38.50
C GLU A 183 -25.13 2.54 39.41
N GLU A 184 -26.27 3.23 39.59
CA GLU A 184 -26.48 4.10 40.75
C GLU A 184 -27.84 3.83 41.42
N ASP A 185 -27.73 3.61 42.73
CA ASP A 185 -28.63 4.01 43.81
C ASP A 185 -30.07 3.47 43.85
N ALA A 186 -30.24 2.39 44.62
CA ALA A 186 -31.49 2.06 45.29
C ALA A 186 -31.34 2.15 46.81
N LEU A 187 -31.31 3.38 47.32
CA LEU A 187 -31.53 3.72 48.73
C LEU A 187 -32.77 4.59 48.81
N SER A 188 -33.91 4.02 49.20
CA SER A 188 -35.01 4.70 49.93
C SER A 188 -36.32 3.92 49.84
N CYS A 189 -36.64 3.13 50.87
CA CYS A 189 -38.00 3.09 51.40
C CYS A 189 -37.97 2.77 52.90
N TYR A 190 -38.64 3.63 53.66
CA TYR A 190 -38.68 3.67 55.12
C TYR A 190 -39.40 2.45 55.74
N ASP A 191 -38.78 1.94 56.80
CA ASP A 191 -39.34 1.70 58.15
C ASP A 191 -40.60 0.83 58.32
N GLN A 192 -40.42 -0.39 58.83
CA GLN A 192 -41.24 -0.90 59.92
C GLN A 192 -40.56 -2.03 60.71
N GLN A 193 -40.56 -1.84 62.03
CA GLN A 193 -39.93 -2.63 63.09
C GLN A 193 -40.33 -4.12 63.12
N MET A 194 -39.39 -4.99 63.53
CA MET A 194 -39.43 -5.67 64.86
C MET A 194 -38.26 -6.66 65.04
N ASN A 195 -37.24 -6.18 65.76
CA ASN A 195 -36.73 -6.73 67.03
C ASN A 195 -36.01 -8.11 67.16
N PHE A 196 -34.92 -8.02 67.95
CA PHE A 196 -34.17 -9.00 68.76
C PHE A 196 -33.15 -9.96 68.12
N GLY A 197 -31.89 -9.84 68.57
CA GLY A 197 -30.92 -10.95 68.55
C GLY A 197 -29.44 -10.57 68.58
N HIS A 198 -28.93 -10.19 69.75
CA HIS A 198 -27.52 -10.02 70.12
C HIS A 198 -26.63 -11.21 69.66
N CYS A 199 -25.43 -10.98 69.10
CA CYS A 199 -24.18 -11.64 69.52
C CYS A 199 -22.93 -11.03 68.86
N ILE A 200 -21.79 -11.32 69.48
CA ILE A 200 -20.58 -10.53 69.63
C ILE A 200 -19.34 -11.33 69.17
N TYR A 201 -18.28 -10.59 68.82
CA TYR A 201 -16.87 -10.98 68.62
C TYR A 201 -16.48 -11.83 67.39
N LEU A 202 -15.55 -11.32 66.58
CA LEU A 202 -14.11 -11.64 66.71
C LEU A 202 -13.26 -10.71 65.82
N GLN A 203 -12.17 -10.21 66.40
CA GLN A 203 -11.02 -9.61 65.73
C GLN A 203 -10.14 -10.72 65.13
N ASP A 204 -9.43 -10.45 64.03
CA ASP A 204 -7.98 -10.66 63.95
C ASP A 204 -7.38 -10.16 62.61
N THR A 205 -6.64 -9.05 62.71
CA THR A 205 -5.26 -8.76 62.24
C THR A 205 -4.57 -9.83 61.34
N VAL A 206 -3.83 -9.55 60.25
CA VAL A 206 -2.53 -8.85 60.13
C VAL A 206 -2.13 -8.61 58.65
N ALA A 207 -1.61 -7.40 58.37
CA ALA A 207 -0.47 -6.96 57.53
C ALA A 207 0.08 -7.88 56.39
N GLN A 208 0.29 -7.38 55.15
CA GLN A 208 1.53 -6.72 54.62
C GLN A 208 2.78 -7.63 54.77
N GLU A 209 3.68 -7.88 53.81
CA GLU A 209 4.31 -7.17 52.68
C GLU A 209 5.35 -8.22 52.14
N VAL A 210 5.84 -8.26 50.91
CA VAL A 210 7.12 -7.66 50.47
C VAL A 210 7.53 -8.31 49.12
N GLU A 211 7.91 -7.44 48.21
CA GLU A 211 8.58 -7.58 46.91
C GLU A 211 10.01 -8.17 47.01
N HIS A 212 10.48 -8.99 46.06
CA HIS A 212 11.91 -8.94 45.70
C HIS A 212 12.26 -9.50 44.30
N GLN A 213 13.11 -8.70 43.65
CA GLN A 213 13.77 -8.73 42.33
C GLN A 213 14.57 -10.00 41.97
N LYS A 214 14.79 -10.24 40.66
CA LYS A 214 16.10 -10.10 39.95
C LYS A 214 16.13 -10.83 38.59
N TRP A 215 16.56 -10.13 37.54
CA TRP A 215 17.26 -10.74 36.40
C TRP A 215 18.46 -9.87 36.00
N HIS A 216 19.66 -10.42 36.21
CA HIS A 216 20.91 -10.05 35.54
C HIS A 216 21.44 -11.32 34.88
N TYR A 217 21.47 -11.35 33.54
CA TYR A 217 22.65 -11.65 32.73
C TYR A 217 22.38 -11.30 31.27
#